data_AF-A0AAW5QJC2-F1
#
_entry.id   AF-A0AAW5QJC2-F1
#
_cell.length_a   1.000
_cell.length_b   1.000
_cell.length_c   1.000
_cell.angle_alpha   90.00
_cell.angle_beta   90.00
_cell.angle_gamma   90.00
#
_symmetry.space_group_name_H-M   'P 1'
#
loop_
_entity.id
_entity.type
_entity.pdbx_description
1 polymer ?
#
loop_
_entity_poly.entity_id
_entity_poly.type
_entity_poly.pdbx_seq_one_letter_code
_entity_poly.pdbx_strand_id
1 'polypeptide(L)'
;MTTISVPTCSALSALDEPLPGTAATAPGYVCLEVPTGWGRDVLDGTALGAELSDELSARAKAADVRILFIRRPGRDVVRETRTVLLARTEPENTWCERLEITEPAELLDIVPRVVAGPAPGLGTAVQDPIVLVCAHGKRDRCCAVLGRPIAAALTAEFGQDVWECSHTGGHRFAPSMIMLPTGYTYGRLDEDDSLAAVRDARNGYVHAGGLRGRSTWGAAGQAAEIAVREAIDEFAIDGVTVEGGDEPIVRHRDGRAWQVGVETSELPARPASCGAAAKPARPVVATTITPL
;
A
#
# COMPACT_ATOMS: atom_id res chain seq x y z
N MET A 1 -26.70 16.34 -26.08
CA MET A 1 -26.22 17.03 -24.87
C MET A 1 -25.27 16.08 -24.16
N THR A 2 -23.98 16.23 -24.43
CA THR A 2 -22.93 15.42 -23.80
C THR A 2 -22.88 15.84 -22.34
N THR A 3 -23.43 15.00 -21.45
CA THR A 3 -23.22 15.17 -20.02
C THR A 3 -21.72 15.10 -19.79
N ILE A 4 -21.12 16.23 -19.39
CA ILE A 4 -19.75 16.25 -18.90
C ILE A 4 -19.73 15.26 -17.73
N SER A 5 -19.06 14.12 -17.92
CA SER A 5 -18.92 13.12 -16.87
C SER A 5 -18.39 13.82 -15.63
N VAL A 6 -19.11 13.69 -14.50
CA VAL A 6 -18.65 14.24 -13.22
C VAL A 6 -17.22 13.75 -12.99
N PRO A 7 -16.25 14.66 -12.79
CA PRO A 7 -14.86 14.30 -12.65
C PRO A 7 -14.70 13.30 -11.50
N THR A 8 -13.83 12.31 -11.69
CA THR A 8 -13.59 11.26 -10.70
C THR A 8 -12.88 11.82 -9.47
N CYS A 9 -12.95 11.12 -8.33
CA CYS A 9 -12.20 11.53 -7.14
C CYS A 9 -10.69 11.57 -7.43
N SER A 10 -10.17 10.65 -8.25
CA SER A 10 -8.76 10.64 -8.65
C SER A 10 -8.40 11.86 -9.49
N ALA A 11 -9.19 12.18 -10.51
CA ALA A 11 -8.95 13.34 -11.35
C ALA A 11 -9.00 14.66 -10.56
N LEU A 12 -9.90 14.79 -9.59
CA LEU A 12 -9.99 15.98 -8.74
C LEU A 12 -8.81 16.10 -7.78
N SER A 13 -8.37 14.99 -7.18
CA SER A 13 -7.21 14.97 -6.28
C SER A 13 -5.92 15.34 -7.03
N ALA A 14 -5.77 14.89 -8.28
CA ALA A 14 -4.59 15.13 -9.11
C ALA A 14 -4.34 16.60 -9.48
N LEU A 15 -5.29 17.51 -9.21
CA LEU A 15 -5.12 18.94 -9.49
C LEU A 15 -4.05 19.59 -8.60
N ASP A 16 -4.05 19.26 -7.31
CA ASP A 16 -3.26 19.99 -6.29
C ASP A 16 -3.05 19.20 -4.99
N GLU A 17 -3.58 17.97 -4.84
CA GLU A 17 -3.39 17.21 -3.60
C GLU A 17 -2.02 16.50 -3.61
N PRO A 18 -1.14 16.76 -2.64
CA PRO A 18 0.15 16.08 -2.56
C PRO A 18 -0.03 14.60 -2.20
N LEU A 19 0.93 13.78 -2.65
CA LEU A 19 0.98 12.35 -2.38
C LEU A 19 1.73 11.98 -1.08
N PRO A 20 2.83 12.66 -0.70
CA PRO A 20 3.53 12.34 0.54
C PRO A 20 2.60 12.37 1.77
N GLY A 21 2.78 11.40 2.67
CA GLY A 21 1.98 11.30 3.89
C GLY A 21 0.60 10.67 3.71
N THR A 22 0.27 10.15 2.52
CA THR A 22 -1.07 9.65 2.23
C THR A 22 -1.18 8.12 2.19
N ALA A 23 -0.07 7.39 2.37
CA ALA A 23 -0.12 5.93 2.44
C ALA A 23 -0.85 5.51 3.72
N ALA A 24 -1.68 4.47 3.63
CA ALA A 24 -2.37 3.98 4.81
C ALA A 24 -1.35 3.31 5.75
N THR A 25 -1.33 3.71 7.02
CA THR A 25 -0.41 3.14 8.01
C THR A 25 -0.77 1.68 8.28
N ALA A 26 0.24 0.82 8.14
CA ALA A 26 0.19 -0.61 8.39
C ALA A 26 1.63 -1.14 8.49
N PRO A 27 2.03 -1.71 9.64
CA PRO A 27 3.37 -2.30 9.80
C PRO A 27 3.45 -3.75 9.28
N GLY A 28 2.32 -4.33 8.89
CA GLY A 28 2.27 -5.68 8.32
C GLY A 28 1.02 -5.96 7.49
N TYR A 29 1.11 -6.99 6.65
CA TYR A 29 0.08 -7.40 5.71
C TYR A 29 -0.12 -8.91 5.73
N VAL A 30 -1.38 -9.33 5.58
CA VAL A 30 -1.78 -10.70 5.28
C VAL A 30 -2.67 -10.67 4.04
N CYS A 31 -2.15 -11.17 2.93
CA CYS A 31 -2.83 -11.13 1.65
C CYS A 31 -3.36 -12.53 1.32
N LEU A 32 -4.68 -12.70 1.24
CA LEU A 32 -5.34 -13.96 0.90
C LEU A 32 -5.78 -13.98 -0.56
N GLU A 33 -5.43 -15.04 -1.29
CA GLU A 33 -5.96 -15.29 -2.62
C GLU A 33 -7.47 -15.61 -2.59
N VAL A 34 -8.26 -14.67 -3.11
CA VAL A 34 -9.69 -14.77 -3.29
C VAL A 34 -10.01 -14.45 -4.76
N PRO A 35 -10.06 -15.47 -5.65
CA PRO A 35 -10.30 -15.28 -7.08
C PRO A 35 -11.70 -14.72 -7.41
N THR A 36 -12.65 -14.89 -6.50
CA THR A 36 -14.06 -14.49 -6.65
C THR A 36 -14.30 -13.04 -6.23
N GLY A 37 -15.54 -12.56 -6.38
CA GLY A 37 -15.90 -11.17 -6.10
C GLY A 37 -15.76 -10.78 -4.64
N TRP A 38 -15.03 -9.70 -4.37
CA TRP A 38 -14.89 -9.12 -3.04
C TRP A 38 -16.13 -8.33 -2.63
N GLY A 39 -16.33 -8.12 -1.32
CA GLY A 39 -17.34 -7.21 -0.76
C GLY A 39 -17.03 -5.74 -1.03
N ARG A 40 -17.69 -4.80 -0.35
CA ARG A 40 -17.24 -3.39 -0.36
C ARG A 40 -16.00 -3.22 0.51
N ASP A 41 -15.97 -3.95 1.62
CA ASP A 41 -14.84 -4.13 2.52
C ASP A 41 -14.48 -5.63 2.53
N VAL A 42 -13.21 -5.98 2.68
CA VAL A 42 -12.77 -7.39 2.49
C VAL A 42 -13.30 -8.35 3.56
N LEU A 43 -13.54 -7.84 4.77
CA LEU A 43 -14.08 -8.62 5.89
C LEU A 43 -15.53 -8.21 6.20
N ASP A 44 -16.33 -7.92 5.17
CA ASP A 44 -17.77 -7.62 5.34
C ASP A 44 -18.68 -8.86 5.31
N GLY A 45 -18.10 -10.06 5.31
CA GLY A 45 -18.82 -11.32 5.23
C GLY A 45 -19.16 -11.80 3.82
N THR A 46 -19.01 -10.96 2.78
CA THR A 46 -19.37 -11.34 1.40
C THR A 46 -18.56 -12.53 0.88
N ALA A 47 -17.25 -12.54 1.14
CA ALA A 47 -16.35 -13.56 0.60
C ALA A 47 -16.12 -14.74 1.55
N LEU A 48 -16.09 -14.48 2.86
CA LEU A 48 -15.67 -15.45 3.88
C LEU A 48 -16.79 -15.88 4.85
N GLY A 49 -17.99 -15.30 4.73
CA GLY A 49 -19.02 -15.40 5.76
C GLY A 49 -18.76 -14.48 6.95
N ALA A 50 -19.81 -14.12 7.67
CA ALA A 50 -19.76 -13.12 8.74
C ALA A 50 -18.85 -13.56 9.91
N GLU A 51 -19.04 -14.79 10.40
CA GLU A 51 -18.32 -15.31 11.58
C GLU A 51 -16.80 -15.30 11.38
N LEU A 52 -16.31 -15.84 10.27
CA LEU A 52 -14.88 -15.85 9.96
C LEU A 52 -14.34 -14.43 9.72
N SER A 53 -15.13 -13.55 9.10
CA SER A 53 -14.73 -12.17 8.85
C SER A 53 -14.55 -11.38 10.15
N ASP A 54 -15.44 -11.57 11.12
CA ASP A 54 -15.39 -10.91 12.42
C ASP A 54 -14.17 -11.37 13.23
N GLU A 55 -13.94 -12.68 13.29
CA GLU A 55 -12.79 -13.25 14.01
C GLU A 55 -11.46 -12.83 13.37
N LEU A 56 -11.35 -12.86 12.04
CA LEU A 56 -10.15 -12.37 11.35
C LEU A 56 -9.94 -10.87 11.55
N SER A 57 -11.00 -10.07 11.61
CA SER A 57 -10.91 -8.64 11.91
C SER A 57 -10.33 -8.40 13.30
N ALA A 58 -10.78 -9.18 14.30
CA ALA A 58 -10.27 -9.12 15.66
C ALA A 58 -8.79 -9.51 15.74
N ARG A 59 -8.39 -10.62 15.10
CA ARG A 59 -6.99 -11.09 15.10
C ARG A 59 -6.05 -10.15 14.34
N ALA A 60 -6.48 -9.64 13.19
CA ALA A 60 -5.71 -8.67 12.41
C ALA A 60 -5.45 -7.39 13.20
N LYS A 61 -6.47 -6.88 13.91
CA LYS A 61 -6.33 -5.74 14.82
C LYS A 61 -5.36 -6.04 15.98
N ALA A 62 -5.44 -7.22 16.57
CA ALA A 62 -4.56 -7.61 17.68
C ALA A 62 -3.10 -7.77 17.24
N ALA A 63 -2.85 -8.24 16.02
CA ALA A 63 -1.51 -8.40 15.44
C ALA A 63 -0.98 -7.12 14.76
N ASP A 64 -1.80 -6.06 14.69
CA ASP A 64 -1.52 -4.82 13.95
C ASP A 64 -1.12 -5.07 12.48
N VAL A 65 -1.91 -5.90 11.80
CA VAL A 65 -1.73 -6.21 10.37
C VAL A 65 -2.98 -5.89 9.57
N ARG A 66 -2.80 -5.58 8.29
CA ARG A 66 -3.92 -5.40 7.36
C ARG A 66 -4.15 -6.65 6.53
N ILE A 67 -5.38 -7.15 6.56
CA ILE A 67 -5.83 -8.20 5.65
C ILE A 67 -6.21 -7.57 4.31
N LEU A 68 -5.65 -8.11 3.23
CA LEU A 68 -6.03 -7.78 1.85
C LEU A 68 -6.48 -9.05 1.13
N PHE A 69 -7.44 -8.93 0.24
CA PHE A 69 -7.65 -9.96 -0.78
C PHE A 69 -6.81 -9.67 -2.01
N ILE A 70 -6.27 -10.72 -2.60
CA ILE A 70 -5.49 -10.69 -3.84
C ILE A 70 -6.07 -11.69 -4.84
N ARG A 71 -5.80 -11.45 -6.13
CA ARG A 71 -6.09 -12.41 -7.21
C ARG A 71 -5.13 -12.19 -8.38
N ARG A 72 -5.01 -13.18 -9.27
CA ARG A 72 -4.21 -13.00 -10.49
C ARG A 72 -4.87 -11.96 -11.40
N PRO A 73 -4.10 -11.04 -12.00
CA PRO A 73 -4.63 -10.13 -13.02
C PRO A 73 -5.24 -10.90 -14.20
N GLY A 74 -6.38 -10.41 -14.70
CA GLY A 74 -7.13 -11.07 -15.78
C GLY A 74 -8.12 -12.14 -15.29
N ARG A 75 -8.35 -13.16 -16.13
CA ARG A 75 -9.30 -14.24 -15.81
C ARG A 75 -8.60 -15.28 -14.94
N ASP A 76 -8.84 -15.21 -13.64
CA ASP A 76 -8.34 -16.19 -12.69
C ASP A 76 -9.27 -17.41 -12.60
N VAL A 77 -8.68 -18.57 -12.37
CA VAL A 77 -9.40 -19.84 -12.19
C VAL A 77 -9.33 -20.24 -10.73
N VAL A 78 -10.42 -20.81 -10.21
CA VAL A 78 -10.44 -21.35 -8.84
C VAL A 78 -9.50 -22.55 -8.79
N ARG A 79 -8.55 -22.53 -7.85
CA ARG A 79 -7.58 -23.59 -7.58
C ARG A 79 -7.98 -24.33 -6.29
N GLU A 80 -7.41 -25.52 -6.10
CA GLU A 80 -7.60 -26.31 -4.87
C GLU A 80 -6.95 -25.64 -3.65
N THR A 81 -5.79 -25.00 -3.86
CA THR A 81 -5.10 -24.20 -2.84
C THR A 81 -5.19 -22.71 -3.14
N ARG A 82 -4.92 -21.91 -2.10
CA ARG A 82 -4.92 -20.45 -2.13
C ARG A 82 -3.58 -19.94 -1.67
N THR A 83 -3.00 -19.02 -2.41
CA THR A 83 -1.80 -18.31 -1.98
C THR A 83 -2.13 -17.39 -0.80
N VAL A 84 -1.26 -17.41 0.21
CA VAL A 84 -1.19 -16.40 1.25
C VAL A 84 0.17 -15.72 1.19
N LEU A 85 0.19 -14.39 1.24
CA LEU A 85 1.42 -13.63 1.44
C LEU A 85 1.38 -12.97 2.82
N LEU A 86 2.44 -13.14 3.58
CA LEU A 86 2.66 -12.51 4.86
C LEU A 86 3.79 -11.50 4.70
N ALA A 87 3.65 -10.30 5.27
CA ALA A 87 4.73 -9.32 5.21
C ALA A 87 4.79 -8.43 6.47
N ARG A 88 6.01 -8.02 6.82
CA ARG A 88 6.31 -6.93 7.76
C ARG A 88 7.14 -5.88 7.05
N THR A 89 6.85 -4.61 7.35
CA THR A 89 7.36 -3.46 6.59
C THR A 89 8.39 -2.63 7.36
N GLU A 90 8.66 -2.99 8.61
CA GLU A 90 9.55 -2.26 9.50
C GLU A 90 10.99 -2.35 9.00
N PRO A 91 11.72 -1.22 8.85
CA PRO A 91 13.14 -1.23 8.51
C PRO A 91 13.92 -2.21 9.40
N GLU A 92 14.95 -2.85 8.85
CA GLU A 92 15.77 -3.90 9.51
C GLU A 92 15.03 -5.22 9.82
N ASN A 93 13.70 -5.21 9.90
CA ASN A 93 12.84 -6.39 10.10
C ASN A 93 11.83 -6.55 8.96
N THR A 94 12.22 -6.15 7.76
CA THR A 94 11.39 -6.20 6.56
C THR A 94 11.48 -7.61 5.95
N TRP A 95 10.36 -8.30 5.83
CA TRP A 95 10.31 -9.66 5.27
C TRP A 95 8.97 -9.97 4.62
N CYS A 96 8.98 -10.91 3.66
CA CYS A 96 7.78 -11.48 3.07
C CYS A 96 7.89 -13.01 2.97
N GLU A 97 6.83 -13.72 3.35
CA GLU A 97 6.70 -15.17 3.17
C GLU A 97 5.47 -15.48 2.31
N ARG A 98 5.59 -16.53 1.48
CA ARG A 98 4.50 -17.11 0.70
C ARG A 98 4.20 -18.52 1.20
N LEU A 99 2.94 -18.82 1.43
CA LEU A 99 2.45 -20.15 1.76
C LEU A 99 1.15 -20.45 1.00
N GLU A 100 0.75 -21.71 1.00
CA GLU A 100 -0.52 -22.17 0.46
C GLU A 100 -1.40 -22.70 1.57
N ILE A 101 -2.69 -22.37 1.51
CA ILE A 101 -3.72 -22.92 2.41
C ILE A 101 -4.84 -23.52 1.56
N THR A 102 -5.62 -24.41 2.16
CA THR A 102 -6.82 -25.00 1.54
C THR A 102 -8.09 -24.25 1.95
N GLU A 103 -8.18 -23.88 3.23
CA GLU A 103 -9.35 -23.26 3.82
C GLU A 103 -9.01 -21.90 4.43
N PRO A 104 -9.79 -20.83 4.14
CA PRO A 104 -9.56 -19.52 4.73
C PRO A 104 -9.53 -19.49 6.27
N ALA A 105 -10.18 -20.45 6.93
CA ALA A 105 -10.17 -20.59 8.38
C ALA A 105 -8.77 -20.86 8.96
N GLU A 106 -7.83 -21.40 8.17
CA GLU A 106 -6.44 -21.59 8.58
C GLU A 106 -5.75 -20.24 8.92
N LEU A 107 -6.25 -19.12 8.37
CA LEU A 107 -5.74 -17.79 8.71
C LEU A 107 -5.93 -17.41 10.18
N LEU A 108 -6.86 -18.06 10.87
CA LEU A 108 -7.05 -17.88 12.30
C LEU A 108 -5.74 -18.19 13.05
N ASP A 109 -5.04 -19.26 12.72
CA ASP A 109 -3.78 -19.63 13.38
C ASP A 109 -2.56 -18.91 12.81
N ILE A 110 -2.65 -18.43 11.56
CA ILE A 110 -1.55 -17.74 10.87
C ILE A 110 -1.44 -16.27 11.28
N VAL A 111 -2.56 -15.53 11.29
CA VAL A 111 -2.56 -14.06 11.51
C VAL A 111 -1.86 -13.67 12.83
N PRO A 112 -2.10 -14.34 13.98
CA PRO A 112 -1.44 -14.01 15.24
C PRO A 112 0.09 -14.19 15.22
N ARG A 113 0.65 -14.90 14.23
CA ARG A 113 2.09 -15.13 14.09
C ARG A 113 2.81 -14.06 13.27
N VAL A 114 2.07 -13.14 12.64
CA VAL A 114 2.64 -12.03 11.84
C VAL A 114 2.95 -10.84 12.74
N VAL A 115 3.96 -11.01 13.59
CA VAL A 115 4.37 -10.02 14.60
C VAL A 115 5.61 -9.24 14.15
N ALA A 116 5.93 -8.16 14.87
CA ALA A 116 7.19 -7.43 14.68
C ALA A 116 8.41 -8.33 14.95
N GLY A 117 9.50 -8.09 14.23
CA GLY A 117 10.71 -8.92 14.27
C GLY A 117 10.84 -9.89 13.10
N PRO A 118 11.65 -10.96 13.23
CA PRO A 118 12.00 -11.84 12.13
C PRO A 118 10.81 -12.68 11.63
N ALA A 119 10.92 -13.18 10.40
CA ALA A 119 9.90 -14.00 9.77
C ALA A 119 9.61 -15.28 10.58
N PRO A 120 8.34 -15.72 10.67
CA PRO A 120 7.92 -16.83 11.53
C PRO A 120 8.26 -18.22 10.96
N GLY A 121 8.80 -18.31 9.73
CA GLY A 121 9.09 -19.58 9.06
C GLY A 121 7.82 -20.37 8.73
N LEU A 122 6.71 -19.68 8.43
CA LEU A 122 5.43 -20.29 8.08
C LEU A 122 5.37 -20.72 6.62
N GLY A 123 6.10 -20.02 5.77
CA GLY A 123 6.14 -20.25 4.34
C GLY A 123 7.55 -20.17 3.76
N THR A 124 7.62 -20.04 2.43
CA THR A 124 8.87 -19.80 1.71
C THR A 124 9.14 -18.30 1.65
N ALA A 125 10.37 -17.89 1.97
CA ALA A 125 10.79 -16.50 1.85
C ALA A 125 10.71 -16.01 0.41
N VAL A 126 10.06 -14.87 0.20
CA VAL A 126 9.95 -14.22 -1.11
C VAL A 126 11.17 -13.31 -1.30
N GLN A 127 11.91 -13.53 -2.40
CA GLN A 127 13.14 -12.79 -2.69
C GLN A 127 12.89 -11.51 -3.50
N ASP A 128 12.00 -11.57 -4.48
CA ASP A 128 11.62 -10.43 -5.32
C ASP A 128 10.46 -9.63 -4.71
N PRO A 129 10.36 -8.32 -4.96
CA PRO A 129 9.24 -7.52 -4.47
C PRO A 129 7.91 -8.01 -5.03
N ILE A 130 6.92 -8.17 -4.15
CA ILE A 130 5.54 -8.42 -4.56
C ILE A 130 4.84 -7.11 -4.82
N VAL A 131 4.21 -7.00 -5.99
CA VAL A 131 3.48 -5.82 -6.42
C VAL A 131 1.99 -6.06 -6.25
N LEU A 132 1.35 -5.27 -5.39
CA LEU A 132 -0.10 -5.30 -5.24
C LEU A 132 -0.71 -4.05 -5.84
N VAL A 133 -1.51 -4.21 -6.88
CA VAL A 133 -2.19 -3.11 -7.59
C VAL A 133 -3.66 -3.11 -7.22
N CYS A 134 -4.16 -2.01 -6.65
CA CYS A 134 -5.53 -1.93 -6.18
C CYS A 134 -6.51 -1.93 -7.37
N ALA A 135 -7.34 -2.97 -7.48
CA ALA A 135 -8.34 -3.16 -8.54
C ALA A 135 -9.78 -3.25 -8.00
N HIS A 136 -10.00 -2.70 -6.79
CA HIS A 136 -11.21 -2.92 -6.01
C HIS A 136 -12.41 -2.04 -6.44
N GLY A 137 -13.07 -2.42 -7.54
CA GLY A 137 -14.16 -1.62 -8.13
C GLY A 137 -15.41 -1.40 -7.27
N LYS A 138 -15.75 -2.33 -6.36
CA LYS A 138 -16.87 -2.15 -5.41
C LYS A 138 -16.57 -1.08 -4.36
N ARG A 139 -15.29 -0.85 -4.05
CA ARG A 139 -14.87 0.23 -3.16
C ARG A 139 -14.90 1.58 -3.87
N ASP A 140 -14.25 1.66 -5.02
CA ASP A 140 -14.22 2.85 -5.87
C ASP A 140 -13.92 2.48 -7.32
N ARG A 141 -14.64 3.11 -8.26
CA ARG A 141 -14.44 2.90 -9.70
C ARG A 141 -13.02 3.27 -10.17
N CYS A 142 -12.36 4.24 -9.54
CA CYS A 142 -11.01 4.66 -9.98
C CYS A 142 -9.99 3.53 -9.82
N CYS A 143 -10.08 2.75 -8.74
CA CYS A 143 -9.19 1.60 -8.54
C CYS A 143 -9.36 0.55 -9.64
N ALA A 144 -10.60 0.19 -9.99
CA ALA A 144 -10.81 -0.80 -11.05
C ALA A 144 -10.44 -0.27 -12.44
N VAL A 145 -10.80 0.98 -12.77
CA VAL A 145 -10.58 1.55 -14.10
C VAL A 145 -9.11 1.84 -14.36
N LEU A 146 -8.41 2.41 -13.37
CA LEU A 146 -7.02 2.83 -13.53
C LEU A 146 -6.03 1.73 -13.10
N GLY A 147 -6.38 0.90 -12.11
CA GLY A 147 -5.45 -0.11 -11.57
C GLY A 147 -5.33 -1.38 -12.42
N ARG A 148 -6.41 -1.84 -13.06
CA ARG A 148 -6.35 -3.09 -13.86
C ARG A 148 -5.41 -3.02 -15.06
N PRO A 149 -5.37 -1.92 -15.85
CA PRO A 149 -4.37 -1.77 -16.92
C PRO A 149 -2.93 -1.86 -16.39
N ILE A 150 -2.63 -1.16 -15.29
CA ILE A 150 -1.32 -1.22 -14.62
C ILE A 150 -0.98 -2.65 -14.21
N ALA A 151 -1.91 -3.36 -13.55
CA ALA A 151 -1.69 -4.75 -13.15
C ALA A 151 -1.39 -5.67 -14.35
N ALA A 152 -2.10 -5.48 -15.47
CA ALA A 152 -1.88 -6.25 -16.68
C ALA A 152 -0.52 -5.96 -17.32
N ALA A 153 -0.13 -4.69 -17.44
CA ALA A 153 1.17 -4.28 -17.97
C ALA A 153 2.33 -4.84 -17.12
N LEU A 154 2.25 -4.70 -15.80
CA LEU A 154 3.25 -5.24 -14.87
C LEU A 154 3.33 -6.76 -14.92
N THR A 155 2.19 -7.45 -15.07
CA THR A 155 2.17 -8.93 -15.18
C THR A 155 2.90 -9.42 -16.43
N ALA A 156 2.87 -8.66 -17.53
CA ALA A 156 3.56 -9.02 -18.75
C ALA A 156 5.09 -9.08 -18.58
N GLU A 157 5.65 -8.29 -17.66
CA GLU A 157 7.09 -8.26 -17.38
C GLU A 157 7.49 -9.07 -16.13
N PHE A 158 6.73 -8.95 -15.05
CA PHE A 158 7.10 -9.48 -13.73
C PHE A 158 6.31 -10.74 -13.31
N GLY A 159 5.34 -11.17 -14.12
CA GLY A 159 4.66 -12.46 -13.97
C GLY A 159 4.01 -12.67 -12.60
N GLN A 160 4.44 -13.71 -11.88
CA GLN A 160 3.77 -14.22 -10.68
C GLN A 160 3.95 -13.35 -9.43
N ASP A 161 4.77 -12.30 -9.50
CA ASP A 161 4.97 -11.36 -8.40
C ASP A 161 3.97 -10.20 -8.41
N VAL A 162 3.11 -10.13 -9.44
CA VAL A 162 2.08 -9.10 -9.59
C VAL A 162 0.71 -9.67 -9.22
N TRP A 163 -0.01 -8.90 -8.42
CA TRP A 163 -1.36 -9.23 -7.98
C TRP A 163 -2.30 -8.03 -8.13
N GLU A 164 -3.52 -8.29 -8.57
CA GLU A 164 -4.61 -7.37 -8.24
C GLU A 164 -4.95 -7.53 -6.76
N CYS A 165 -5.14 -6.42 -6.06
CA CYS A 165 -5.53 -6.44 -4.65
C CYS A 165 -6.77 -5.62 -4.36
N SER A 166 -7.37 -5.95 -3.22
CA SER A 166 -8.43 -5.18 -2.58
C SER A 166 -7.94 -3.80 -2.12
N HIS A 167 -8.79 -3.05 -1.41
CA HIS A 167 -8.52 -1.64 -1.17
C HIS A 167 -7.38 -1.41 -0.17
N THR A 168 -6.26 -0.90 -0.67
CA THR A 168 -5.08 -0.51 0.12
C THR A 168 -5.22 0.83 0.82
N GLY A 169 -6.18 1.67 0.43
CA GLY A 169 -6.32 3.06 0.90
C GLY A 169 -5.89 4.06 -0.17
N GLY A 170 -6.63 5.18 -0.27
CA GLY A 170 -6.28 6.26 -1.21
C GLY A 170 -6.75 6.04 -2.64
N HIS A 171 -8.00 5.62 -2.84
CA HIS A 171 -8.58 5.49 -4.20
C HIS A 171 -8.69 6.83 -4.95
N ARG A 172 -8.67 7.97 -4.24
CA ARG A 172 -8.51 9.30 -4.85
C ARG A 172 -7.08 9.57 -5.34
N PHE A 173 -6.14 8.68 -5.06
CA PHE A 173 -4.78 8.72 -5.60
C PHE A 173 -4.57 7.59 -6.62
N ALA A 174 -5.66 7.01 -7.15
CA ALA A 174 -5.59 5.89 -8.07
C ALA A 174 -4.91 6.26 -9.41
N PRO A 175 -4.20 5.31 -10.05
CA PRO A 175 -3.99 3.94 -9.59
C PRO A 175 -3.10 3.89 -8.34
N SER A 176 -3.38 2.93 -7.45
CA SER A 176 -2.61 2.76 -6.22
C SER A 176 -1.95 1.39 -6.23
N MET A 177 -0.66 1.40 -5.91
CA MET A 177 0.20 0.23 -5.88
C MET A 177 0.96 0.19 -4.56
N ILE A 178 1.23 -1.00 -4.02
CA ILE A 178 2.10 -1.20 -2.87
C ILE A 178 3.14 -2.29 -3.18
N MET A 179 4.38 -2.07 -2.77
CA MET A 179 5.46 -3.04 -2.85
C MET A 179 5.61 -3.73 -1.50
N LEU A 180 5.52 -5.06 -1.47
CA LEU A 180 5.90 -5.86 -0.31
C LEU A 180 7.31 -6.45 -0.54
N PRO A 181 8.13 -6.60 0.52
CA PRO A 181 7.79 -6.38 1.92
C PRO A 181 7.87 -4.93 2.43
N THR A 182 8.48 -4.00 1.69
CA THR A 182 8.81 -2.65 2.21
C THR A 182 7.59 -1.83 2.63
N GLY A 183 6.43 -2.06 2.02
CA GLY A 183 5.21 -1.29 2.27
C GLY A 183 5.20 0.08 1.56
N TYR A 184 6.16 0.35 0.67
CA TYR A 184 6.15 1.58 -0.12
C TYR A 184 4.92 1.60 -1.02
N THR A 185 4.14 2.66 -0.84
CA THR A 185 2.87 2.84 -1.54
C THR A 185 3.00 3.98 -2.54
N TYR A 186 2.45 3.75 -3.72
CA TYR A 186 2.45 4.68 -4.84
C TYR A 186 1.03 5.06 -5.25
N GLY A 187 0.89 6.24 -5.83
CA GLY A 187 -0.34 6.77 -6.39
C GLY A 187 -0.08 7.49 -7.70
N ARG A 188 -1.07 7.51 -8.59
CA ARG A 188 -1.06 8.28 -9.85
C ARG A 188 0.07 7.92 -10.83
N LEU A 189 0.62 6.71 -10.74
CA LEU A 189 1.58 6.23 -11.74
C LEU A 189 0.86 5.85 -13.03
N ASP A 190 1.48 6.15 -14.17
CA ASP A 190 1.11 5.53 -15.43
C ASP A 190 1.80 4.17 -15.61
N GLU A 191 1.68 3.56 -16.79
CA GLU A 191 2.27 2.24 -17.07
C GLU A 191 3.80 2.27 -17.04
N ASP A 192 4.43 3.29 -17.63
CA ASP A 192 5.89 3.40 -17.71
C ASP A 192 6.51 3.67 -16.34
N ASP A 193 5.92 4.59 -15.57
CA ASP A 193 6.34 4.88 -14.20
C ASP A 193 6.13 3.66 -13.29
N SER A 194 5.05 2.91 -13.48
CA SER A 194 4.81 1.68 -12.70
C SER A 194 5.88 0.61 -12.99
N LEU A 195 6.26 0.43 -14.26
CA LEU A 195 7.33 -0.50 -14.65
C LEU A 195 8.68 -0.05 -14.06
N ALA A 196 8.99 1.25 -14.15
CA ALA A 196 10.20 1.82 -13.55
C ALA A 196 10.23 1.58 -12.04
N ALA A 197 9.12 1.80 -11.34
CA ALA A 197 9.05 1.63 -9.90
C ALA A 197 9.31 0.18 -9.44
N VAL A 198 8.86 -0.82 -10.19
CA VAL A 198 9.15 -2.23 -9.88
C VAL A 198 10.62 -2.56 -10.17
N ARG A 199 11.20 -2.03 -11.25
CA ARG A 199 12.62 -2.22 -11.57
C ARG A 199 13.52 -1.59 -10.51
N ASP A 200 13.20 -0.39 -10.05
CA ASP A 200 13.91 0.28 -8.96
C ASP A 200 13.85 -0.58 -7.68
N ALA A 201 12.65 -1.07 -7.32
CA ALA A 201 12.47 -1.92 -6.15
C ALA A 201 13.29 -3.22 -6.23
N ARG A 202 13.34 -3.87 -7.41
CA ARG A 202 14.19 -5.06 -7.65
C ARG A 202 15.68 -4.77 -7.52
N ASN A 203 16.08 -3.53 -7.79
CA ASN A 203 17.47 -3.08 -7.66
C ASN A 203 17.79 -2.49 -6.26
N GLY A 204 16.86 -2.55 -5.31
CA GLY A 204 17.08 -2.05 -3.95
C GLY A 204 16.83 -0.55 -3.77
N TYR A 205 16.06 0.07 -4.68
CA TYR A 205 15.75 1.50 -4.67
C TYR A 205 14.25 1.77 -4.54
N VAL A 206 13.93 2.92 -3.95
CA VAL A 206 12.59 3.50 -3.85
C VAL A 206 12.41 4.41 -5.05
N HIS A 207 11.31 4.25 -5.77
CA HIS A 207 11.01 5.14 -6.88
C HIS A 207 10.50 6.48 -6.35
N ALA A 208 10.97 7.59 -6.89
CA ALA A 208 10.54 8.92 -6.44
C ALA A 208 9.13 9.27 -6.95
N GLY A 209 8.84 8.92 -8.21
CA GLY A 209 7.58 9.21 -8.87
C GLY A 209 6.39 8.62 -8.12
N GLY A 210 5.37 9.43 -7.88
CA GLY A 210 4.11 8.99 -7.26
C GLY A 210 4.21 8.42 -5.84
N LEU A 211 5.34 8.59 -5.16
CA LEU A 211 5.58 8.03 -3.82
C LEU A 211 4.64 8.68 -2.79
N ARG A 212 3.89 7.85 -2.07
CA ARG A 212 2.97 8.28 -1.00
C ARG A 212 3.57 8.10 0.39
N GLY A 213 4.49 7.15 0.53
CA GLY A 213 5.22 6.85 1.76
C GLY A 213 5.31 5.35 2.03
N ARG A 214 6.17 4.99 3.00
CA ARG A 214 6.22 3.64 3.56
C ARG A 214 5.09 3.44 4.56
N SER A 215 4.32 2.36 4.43
CA SER A 215 3.16 2.09 5.28
C SER A 215 3.49 1.92 6.76
N THR A 216 4.73 1.57 7.11
CA THR A 216 5.12 1.40 8.52
C THR A 216 5.00 2.69 9.34
N TRP A 217 5.12 3.86 8.69
CA TRP A 217 5.09 5.15 9.36
C TRP A 217 3.71 5.82 9.26
N GLY A 218 3.44 6.72 10.21
CA GLY A 218 2.31 7.65 10.14
C GLY A 218 2.49 8.72 9.06
N ALA A 219 1.45 9.50 8.79
CA ALA A 219 1.47 10.53 7.74
C ALA A 219 2.63 11.54 7.86
N ALA A 220 2.93 11.99 9.09
CA ALA A 220 4.06 12.87 9.38
C ALA A 220 5.40 12.22 9.00
N GLY A 221 5.63 10.99 9.46
CA GLY A 221 6.88 10.28 9.16
C GLY A 221 7.04 9.95 7.67
N GLN A 222 5.96 9.57 6.99
CA GLN A 222 5.95 9.38 5.54
C GLN A 222 6.31 10.68 4.78
N ALA A 223 5.70 11.81 5.13
CA ALA A 223 6.00 13.09 4.51
C ALA A 223 7.45 13.52 4.77
N ALA A 224 7.93 13.32 6.00
CA ALA A 224 9.29 13.65 6.39
C ALA A 224 10.35 12.80 5.69
N GLU A 225 10.13 11.48 5.62
CA GLU A 225 11.01 10.56 4.89
C GLU A 225 11.19 11.03 3.44
N ILE A 226 10.08 11.24 2.73
CA ILE A 226 10.11 11.60 1.32
C ILE A 226 10.84 12.94 1.13
N ALA A 227 10.51 13.95 1.94
CA ALA A 227 11.15 15.25 1.86
C ALA A 227 12.67 15.19 2.08
N VAL A 228 13.14 14.36 3.01
CA VAL A 228 14.59 14.18 3.24
C VAL A 228 15.24 13.42 2.10
N ARG A 229 14.64 12.34 1.60
CA ARG A 229 15.16 11.59 0.44
C ARG A 229 15.36 12.49 -0.77
N GLU A 230 14.37 13.33 -1.08
CA GLU A 230 14.44 14.32 -2.17
C GLU A 230 15.54 15.36 -1.92
N ALA A 231 15.67 15.86 -0.69
CA ALA A 231 16.65 16.90 -0.36
C ALA A 231 18.11 16.42 -0.45
N ILE A 232 18.37 15.12 -0.23
CA ILE A 232 19.73 14.55 -0.24
C ILE A 232 20.01 13.61 -1.42
N ASP A 233 19.04 13.41 -2.32
CA ASP A 233 19.10 12.47 -3.43
C ASP A 233 19.47 11.03 -3.01
N GLU A 234 18.78 10.51 -1.97
CA GLU A 234 18.99 9.15 -1.46
C GLU A 234 17.71 8.31 -1.54
N PHE A 235 17.73 7.34 -2.45
CA PHE A 235 16.59 6.49 -2.75
C PHE A 235 16.86 5.01 -2.47
N ALA A 236 17.99 4.63 -1.87
CA ALA A 236 18.18 3.25 -1.42
C ALA A 236 17.07 2.85 -0.42
N ILE A 237 16.55 1.64 -0.59
CA ILE A 237 15.69 1.00 0.40
C ILE A 237 16.48 0.90 1.71
N ASP A 238 15.83 1.25 2.82
CA ASP A 238 16.44 1.35 4.16
C ASP A 238 17.65 2.31 4.25
N GLY A 239 17.87 3.17 3.24
CA GLY A 239 18.88 4.24 3.30
C GLY A 239 18.57 5.28 4.37
N VAL A 240 17.27 5.49 4.65
CA VAL A 240 16.80 6.31 5.76
C VAL A 240 15.73 5.59 6.59
N THR A 241 15.66 5.94 7.87
CA THR A 241 14.61 5.54 8.81
C THR A 241 13.98 6.76 9.46
N VAL A 242 12.78 6.60 10.01
CA VAL A 242 12.07 7.68 10.71
C VAL A 242 11.78 7.28 12.14
N GLU A 243 12.10 8.19 13.05
CA GLU A 243 11.79 8.13 14.48
C GLU A 243 10.89 9.32 14.86
N GLY A 244 10.13 9.19 15.95
CA GLY A 244 9.25 10.25 16.42
C GLY A 244 7.86 10.25 15.75
N GLY A 245 6.92 10.92 16.39
CA GLY A 245 5.53 11.05 15.93
C GLY A 245 5.32 12.36 15.16
N ASP A 246 4.86 13.38 15.87
CA ASP A 246 4.50 14.68 15.29
C ASP A 246 5.71 15.56 14.94
N GLU A 247 6.88 15.26 15.52
CA GLU A 247 8.17 15.87 15.17
C GLU A 247 9.14 14.78 14.67
N PRO A 248 8.98 14.34 13.42
CA PRO A 248 9.77 13.24 12.88
C PRO A 248 11.26 13.61 12.75
N ILE A 249 12.11 12.69 13.16
CA ILE A 249 13.55 12.71 12.89
C ILE A 249 13.82 11.65 11.83
N VAL A 250 14.35 12.08 10.69
CA VAL A 250 14.82 11.17 9.65
C VAL A 250 16.30 10.91 9.87
N ARG A 251 16.69 9.64 9.98
CA ARG A 251 18.09 9.22 10.12
C ARG A 251 18.55 8.53 8.86
N HIS A 252 19.69 8.92 8.34
CA HIS A 252 20.36 8.18 7.29
C HIS A 252 21.27 7.12 7.90
N ARG A 253 21.46 6.00 7.20
CA ARG A 253 22.30 4.87 7.65
C ARG A 253 23.76 5.21 7.94
N ASP A 254 24.27 6.33 7.42
CA ASP A 254 25.63 6.84 7.69
C ASP A 254 25.74 7.65 8.99
N GLY A 255 24.63 7.82 9.73
CA GLY A 255 24.57 8.54 11.00
C GLY A 255 24.13 10.00 10.90
N ARG A 256 24.01 10.59 9.70
CA ARG A 256 23.39 11.91 9.53
C ARG A 256 21.91 11.84 9.93
N ALA A 257 21.39 12.93 10.48
CA ALA A 257 20.00 13.04 10.87
C ALA A 257 19.44 14.44 10.61
N TRP A 258 18.13 14.51 10.41
CA TRP A 258 17.41 15.76 10.20
C TRP A 258 16.13 15.75 11.02
N GLN A 259 15.87 16.83 11.73
CA GLN A 259 14.54 17.12 12.26
C GLN A 259 13.70 17.75 11.17
N VAL A 260 12.48 17.24 10.97
CA VAL A 260 11.59 17.70 9.91
C VAL A 260 10.33 18.32 10.53
N GLY A 261 10.09 19.59 10.23
CA GLY A 261 8.82 20.24 10.55
C GLY A 261 7.73 19.74 9.62
N VAL A 262 6.56 19.40 10.17
CA VAL A 262 5.39 18.97 9.40
C VAL A 262 4.15 19.76 9.79
N GLU A 263 3.30 20.04 8.81
CA GLU A 263 2.07 20.80 9.01
C GLU A 263 0.92 20.15 8.26
N THR A 264 -0.30 20.30 8.78
CA THR A 264 -1.51 19.92 8.05
C THR A 264 -2.01 21.13 7.26
N SER A 265 -1.95 21.04 5.94
CA SER A 265 -2.56 22.04 5.06
C SER A 265 -4.04 21.73 4.86
N GLU A 266 -4.88 22.75 4.64
CA GLU A 266 -6.27 22.54 4.22
C GLU A 266 -6.42 22.92 2.75
N LEU A 267 -7.01 22.01 1.97
CA LEU A 267 -7.30 22.18 0.55
C LEU A 267 -8.82 22.25 0.31
N PRO A 268 -9.27 22.85 -0.81
CA PRO A 268 -10.68 22.92 -1.16
C PRO A 268 -11.39 21.57 -1.10
N ALA A 269 -12.67 21.61 -0.74
CA ALA A 269 -13.48 20.42 -0.56
C ALA A 269 -13.53 19.57 -1.84
N ARG A 270 -13.27 18.28 -1.69
CA ARG A 270 -13.26 17.30 -2.79
C ARG A 270 -13.75 15.94 -2.30
N PRO A 271 -14.32 15.11 -3.17
CA PRO A 271 -14.82 13.81 -2.77
C PRO A 271 -13.67 12.88 -2.37
N ALA A 272 -13.77 12.30 -1.18
CA ALA A 272 -12.80 11.29 -0.74
C ALA A 272 -12.87 10.03 -1.60
N SER A 273 -14.05 9.68 -2.14
CA SER A 273 -14.33 8.57 -3.07
C SER A 273 -15.32 9.03 -4.15
N CYS A 274 -15.34 8.37 -5.31
CA CYS A 274 -16.36 8.63 -6.33
C CYS A 274 -17.76 8.48 -5.74
N GLY A 275 -18.61 9.48 -5.97
CA GLY A 275 -19.98 9.53 -5.47
C GLY A 275 -20.13 9.91 -3.99
N ALA A 276 -19.04 10.09 -3.23
CA ALA A 276 -19.13 10.61 -1.87
C ALA A 276 -19.28 12.14 -1.85
N ALA A 277 -19.87 12.66 -0.77
CA ALA A 277 -19.90 14.09 -0.52
C ALA A 277 -18.48 14.67 -0.39
N ALA A 278 -18.28 15.86 -0.93
CA ALA A 278 -17.01 16.58 -0.83
C ALA A 278 -16.75 17.03 0.61
N LYS A 279 -15.52 16.86 1.08
CA LYS A 279 -15.03 17.35 2.37
C LYS A 279 -13.65 18.01 2.17
N PRO A 280 -13.25 18.96 3.02
CA PRO A 280 -11.90 19.51 2.98
C PRO A 280 -10.84 18.40 3.00
N ALA A 281 -9.87 18.47 2.09
CA ALA A 281 -8.73 17.58 2.11
C ALA A 281 -7.65 18.17 3.02
N ARG A 282 -7.01 17.31 3.81
CA ARG A 282 -6.05 17.71 4.85
C ARG A 282 -4.73 16.96 4.72
N PRO A 283 -3.94 17.23 3.67
CA PRO A 283 -2.63 16.62 3.51
C PRO A 283 -1.66 17.08 4.60
N VAL A 284 -0.75 16.19 4.98
CA VAL A 284 0.43 16.52 5.79
C VAL A 284 1.56 16.88 4.85
N VAL A 285 2.22 18.01 5.08
CA VAL A 285 3.32 18.52 4.27
C VAL A 285 4.54 18.77 5.14
N ALA A 286 5.73 18.41 4.65
CA ALA A 286 6.98 18.81 5.28
C ALA A 286 7.25 20.28 4.99
N THR A 287 7.65 21.05 6.00
CA THR A 287 7.83 22.51 5.90
C THR A 287 9.27 22.95 6.10
N THR A 288 10.05 22.21 6.91
CA THR A 288 11.46 22.51 7.16
C THR A 288 12.26 21.21 7.29
N ILE A 289 13.52 21.24 6.88
CA ILE A 289 14.48 20.14 7.07
C ILE A 289 15.72 20.75 7.74
N THR A 290 15.96 20.39 9.01
CA THR A 290 17.06 20.95 9.81
C THR A 290 18.04 19.84 10.18
N PRO A 291 19.31 19.88 9.74
CA PRO A 291 20.33 18.94 10.16
C PRO A 291 20.52 18.94 11.68
N LEU A 292 20.75 17.75 12.26
CA LEU A 292 21.05 17.55 13.68
C LEU A 292 22.55 17.32 13.93
#